data_AF-A0A7S1US02-F1
#
_entry.id   AF-A0A7S1US02-F1
#
_cell.length_a   1.000
_cell.length_b   1.000
_cell.length_c   1.000
_cell.angle_alpha   90.00
_cell.angle_beta   90.00
_cell.angle_gamma   90.00
#
_symmetry.space_group_name_H-M   'P 1'
#
loop_
_entity.id
_entity.type
_entity.pdbx_description
1 polymer ?
#
loop_
_entity_poly.entity_id
_entity_poly.type
_entity_poly.pdbx_seq_one_letter_code
_entity_poly.pdbx_strand_id
1 'polypeptide(L)'
;MYSSWGWAAQPPARKKQKKSSNKPKASCWFEKATVDELKQLCKAALLPVSGTKAKLVERLLAGEKTSRFAYEYSAPRFSRRDFENFGRGYGSGYESDSSAPKAKTYKGAKRPDGLSMDCLKSECRGKGLVVGGKRFDLILRLLQSETSAQTGIQP
;
A
#
# COMPACT_ATOMS: atom_id res chain seq x y z
N MET A 1 -10.72 44.85 -52.31
CA MET A 1 -11.23 44.46 -50.98
C MET A 1 -11.83 43.07 -51.08
N TYR A 2 -11.04 42.03 -50.83
CA TYR A 2 -11.55 40.67 -50.59
C TYR A 2 -10.62 40.05 -49.54
N SER A 3 -11.03 40.10 -48.28
CA SER A 3 -10.31 39.41 -47.21
C SER A 3 -10.64 37.93 -47.31
N SER A 4 -9.60 37.15 -47.61
CA SER A 4 -9.60 35.69 -47.61
C SER A 4 -9.91 35.16 -46.21
N TRP A 5 -11.02 34.43 -46.05
CA TRP A 5 -11.33 33.73 -44.80
C TRP A 5 -10.53 32.43 -44.78
N GLY A 6 -9.37 32.45 -44.12
CA GLY A 6 -8.58 31.26 -43.87
C GLY A 6 -9.32 30.32 -42.92
N TRP A 7 -9.76 29.16 -43.43
CA TRP A 7 -10.23 28.05 -42.60
C TRP A 7 -9.12 27.62 -41.64
N ALA A 8 -9.29 27.91 -40.35
CA ALA A 8 -8.43 27.40 -39.30
C ALA A 8 -8.58 25.87 -39.22
N ALA A 9 -7.51 25.16 -39.55
CA ALA A 9 -7.41 23.71 -39.45
C ALA A 9 -7.69 23.25 -38.02
N GLN A 10 -8.76 22.47 -37.86
CA GLN A 10 -9.14 21.85 -36.60
C GLN A 10 -8.16 20.70 -36.31
N PRO A 11 -7.45 20.68 -35.16
CA PRO A 11 -6.48 19.62 -34.88
C PRO A 11 -7.17 18.27 -34.68
N PRO A 12 -6.56 17.16 -35.12
CA PRO A 12 -7.20 15.84 -35.14
C PRO A 12 -7.47 15.31 -33.73
N ALA A 13 -8.67 14.74 -33.56
CA ALA A 13 -9.11 14.08 -32.34
C ALA A 13 -8.09 13.02 -31.87
N ARG A 14 -7.50 13.25 -30.70
CA ARG A 14 -6.61 12.30 -30.02
C ARG A 14 -7.35 10.98 -29.75
N LYS A 15 -6.94 9.92 -30.45
CA LYS A 15 -7.37 8.54 -30.22
C LYS A 15 -7.03 8.16 -28.77
N LYS A 16 -8.07 7.89 -27.98
CA LYS A 16 -7.97 7.42 -26.59
C LYS A 16 -7.25 6.08 -26.58
N GLN A 17 -6.00 6.07 -26.09
CA GLN A 17 -5.27 4.82 -25.85
C GLN A 17 -6.03 3.99 -24.82
N LYS A 18 -6.37 2.77 -25.23
CA LYS A 18 -7.06 1.75 -24.43
C LYS A 18 -6.12 1.32 -23.30
N LYS A 19 -6.35 1.85 -22.09
CA LYS A 19 -5.56 1.55 -20.88
C LYS A 19 -5.67 0.04 -20.62
N SER A 20 -4.54 -0.66 -20.69
CA SER A 20 -4.46 -2.09 -20.43
C SER A 20 -4.99 -2.39 -19.03
N SER A 21 -5.90 -3.35 -18.95
CA SER A 21 -6.43 -3.89 -17.70
C SER A 21 -5.30 -4.61 -16.96
N ASN A 22 -4.56 -3.86 -16.15
CA ASN A 22 -3.74 -4.42 -15.09
C ASN A 22 -4.72 -5.00 -14.07
N LYS A 23 -4.95 -6.31 -14.14
CA LYS A 23 -5.55 -7.08 -13.05
C LYS A 23 -4.86 -6.66 -11.74
N PRO A 24 -5.59 -6.42 -10.64
CA PRO A 24 -5.01 -5.87 -9.42
C PRO A 24 -3.88 -6.78 -8.93
N LYS A 25 -2.65 -6.26 -9.08
CA LYS A 25 -1.43 -6.89 -8.58
C LYS A 25 -1.43 -6.73 -7.07
N ALA A 26 -1.54 -7.87 -6.37
CA ALA A 26 -1.25 -8.04 -4.96
C ALA A 26 -2.02 -7.12 -3.98
N SER A 27 -3.07 -7.66 -3.35
CA SER A 27 -3.60 -7.27 -2.02
C SER A 27 -3.42 -5.80 -1.60
N CYS A 28 -3.80 -4.86 -2.46
CA CYS A 28 -3.73 -3.44 -2.14
C CYS A 28 -4.85 -3.12 -1.14
N TRP A 29 -4.46 -2.78 0.09
CA TRP A 29 -5.40 -2.50 1.16
C TRP A 29 -6.31 -1.30 0.83
N PHE A 30 -5.81 -0.31 0.07
CA PHE A 30 -6.59 0.86 -0.33
C PHE A 30 -7.84 0.52 -1.17
N GLU A 31 -7.86 -0.59 -1.91
CA GLU A 31 -9.05 -1.01 -2.65
C GLU A 31 -10.19 -1.45 -1.71
N LYS A 32 -9.85 -1.97 -0.52
CA LYS A 32 -10.80 -2.39 0.52
C LYS A 32 -11.36 -1.19 1.30
N ALA A 33 -10.61 -0.09 1.37
CA ALA A 33 -11.02 1.11 2.09
C ALA A 33 -12.23 1.81 1.42
N THR A 34 -13.01 2.51 2.23
CA THR A 34 -14.15 3.31 1.75
C THR A 34 -13.66 4.59 1.05
N VAL A 35 -14.52 5.21 0.24
CA VAL A 35 -14.16 6.45 -0.45
C VAL A 35 -13.85 7.56 0.54
N ASP A 36 -14.57 7.62 1.66
CA ASP A 36 -14.35 8.65 2.69
C ASP A 36 -12.98 8.46 3.37
N GLU A 37 -12.65 7.24 3.78
CA GLU A 37 -11.33 6.90 4.32
C GLU A 37 -10.20 7.30 3.36
N LEU A 38 -10.34 6.98 2.06
CA LEU A 38 -9.34 7.36 1.05
C LEU A 38 -9.20 8.88 0.92
N LYS A 39 -10.32 9.62 1.01
CA LYS A 39 -10.28 11.09 1.00
C LYS A 39 -9.56 11.64 2.23
N GLN A 40 -9.79 11.07 3.41
CA GLN A 40 -9.12 11.47 4.64
C GLN A 40 -7.61 11.19 4.58
N LEU A 41 -7.19 10.04 4.03
CA LEU A 41 -5.78 9.75 3.79
C LEU A 41 -5.14 10.72 2.80
N CYS A 42 -5.83 11.07 1.71
CA CYS A 42 -5.34 12.08 0.77
C CYS A 42 -5.17 13.44 1.46
N LYS A 43 -6.14 13.89 2.27
CA LYS A 43 -6.02 15.13 3.05
C LYS A 43 -4.83 15.10 4.00
N ALA A 44 -4.69 14.01 4.77
CA ALA A 44 -3.59 13.82 5.72
C ALA A 44 -2.22 13.72 5.03
N ALA A 45 -2.16 13.31 3.76
CA ALA A 45 -0.94 13.30 2.96
C ALA A 45 -0.72 14.58 2.14
N LEU A 46 -1.58 15.60 2.29
CA LEU A 46 -1.60 16.83 1.49
C LEU A 46 -1.74 16.58 -0.03
N LEU A 47 -2.43 15.52 -0.40
CA LEU A 47 -2.73 15.15 -1.79
C LEU A 47 -4.12 15.66 -2.21
N PRO A 48 -4.32 15.99 -3.50
CA PRO A 48 -5.61 16.44 -3.99
C PRO A 48 -6.70 15.36 -3.87
N VAL A 49 -7.89 15.77 -3.42
CA VAL A 49 -8.99 14.89 -3.00
C VAL A 49 -10.13 14.84 -4.04
N SER A 50 -9.80 14.97 -5.33
CA SER A 50 -10.80 15.05 -6.41
C SER A 50 -10.98 13.73 -7.17
N GLY A 51 -12.16 13.48 -7.74
CA GLY A 51 -12.39 12.38 -8.69
C GLY A 51 -12.86 11.06 -8.08
N THR A 52 -12.73 9.98 -8.86
CA THR A 52 -13.24 8.64 -8.54
C THR A 52 -12.36 7.90 -7.54
N LYS A 53 -12.91 6.87 -6.87
CA LYS A 53 -12.18 5.99 -5.94
C LYS A 53 -10.86 5.49 -6.54
N ALA A 54 -10.88 5.01 -7.78
CA ALA A 54 -9.69 4.53 -8.48
C ALA A 54 -8.59 5.60 -8.61
N LYS A 55 -8.96 6.86 -8.88
CA LYS A 55 -8.00 7.97 -8.94
C LYS A 55 -7.40 8.29 -7.57
N LEU A 56 -8.20 8.21 -6.51
CA LEU A 56 -7.68 8.39 -5.14
C LEU A 56 -6.66 7.31 -4.79
N VAL A 57 -6.96 6.05 -5.09
CA VAL A 57 -6.03 4.93 -4.88
C VAL A 57 -4.75 5.09 -5.72
N GLU A 58 -4.86 5.43 -7.00
CA GLU A 58 -3.70 5.68 -7.89
C GLU A 58 -2.78 6.78 -7.32
N ARG A 59 -3.36 7.88 -6.79
CA ARG A 59 -2.59 8.95 -6.14
C ARG A 59 -1.92 8.51 -4.84
N LEU A 60 -2.63 7.76 -3.99
CA LEU A 60 -2.07 7.25 -2.74
C LEU A 60 -0.94 6.24 -3.00
N LEU A 61 -1.04 5.46 -4.08
CA LEU A 61 0.02 4.54 -4.52
C LEU A 61 1.23 5.28 -5.09
N ALA A 62 1.01 6.41 -5.77
CA ALA A 62 2.09 7.24 -6.31
C ALA A 62 2.73 8.14 -5.25
N GLY A 63 2.05 8.42 -4.14
CA GLY A 63 2.55 9.26 -3.06
C GLY A 63 3.64 8.58 -2.24
N GLU A 64 4.75 9.28 -2.01
CA GLU A 64 5.90 8.75 -1.26
C GLU A 64 5.52 8.30 0.16
N LYS A 65 4.81 9.15 0.91
CA LYS A 65 4.38 8.87 2.29
C LYS A 65 3.35 7.75 2.40
N THR A 66 2.48 7.63 1.40
CA THR A 66 1.31 6.75 1.46
C THR A 66 1.53 5.40 0.80
N SER A 67 2.43 5.32 -0.19
CA SER A 67 2.74 4.10 -0.94
C SER A 67 3.20 2.96 -0.03
N ARG A 68 3.97 3.26 1.03
CA ARG A 68 4.45 2.29 2.02
C ARG A 68 3.32 1.54 2.75
N PHE A 69 2.15 2.16 2.88
CA PHE A 69 1.02 1.58 3.59
C PHE A 69 0.07 0.77 2.69
N ALA A 70 0.27 0.85 1.37
CA ALA A 70 -0.62 0.28 0.38
C ALA A 70 -0.75 -1.23 0.48
N TYR A 71 0.34 -1.91 0.80
CA TYR A 71 0.40 -3.36 0.88
C TYR A 71 0.29 -3.82 2.33
N GLU A 72 -0.61 -4.77 2.55
CA GLU A 72 -0.78 -5.45 3.81
C GLU A 72 0.10 -6.70 3.82
N TYR A 73 0.87 -6.91 4.89
CA TYR A 73 1.57 -8.17 5.09
C TYR A 73 0.54 -9.28 5.23
N SER A 74 0.32 -10.04 4.16
CA SER A 74 -0.40 -11.29 4.23
C SER A 74 0.64 -12.37 4.46
N ALA A 75 0.68 -12.90 5.69
CA ALA A 75 1.44 -14.12 5.95
C ALA A 75 1.08 -15.15 4.87
N PRO A 76 2.07 -15.86 4.30
CA PRO A 76 1.76 -16.97 3.41
C PRO A 76 0.82 -17.88 4.19
N ARG A 77 -0.38 -18.10 3.65
CA ARG A 77 -1.25 -19.17 4.14
C ARG A 77 -0.47 -20.45 3.90
N PHE A 78 0.22 -20.94 4.93
CA PHE A 78 0.79 -22.27 4.95
C PHE A 78 -0.36 -23.20 4.60
N SER A 79 -0.32 -23.77 3.39
CA SER A 79 -1.34 -24.72 3.02
C SER A 79 -1.13 -25.97 3.87
N ARG A 80 -2.21 -26.67 4.22
CA ARG A 80 -2.10 -27.97 4.90
C ARG A 80 -1.20 -28.94 4.12
N ARG A 81 -1.14 -28.81 2.79
CA ARG A 81 -0.22 -29.56 1.92
C ARG A 81 1.26 -29.24 2.17
N ASP A 82 1.61 -27.99 2.45
CA ASP A 82 2.99 -27.64 2.81
C ASP A 82 3.40 -28.28 4.14
N PHE A 83 2.47 -28.37 5.10
CA PHE A 83 2.70 -29.06 6.37
C PHE A 83 2.93 -30.57 6.19
N GLU A 84 2.15 -31.24 5.34
CA GLU A 84 2.34 -32.68 5.06
C GLU A 84 3.66 -32.99 4.36
N ASN A 85 4.18 -32.05 3.54
CA ASN A 85 5.48 -32.21 2.88
C ASN A 85 6.66 -32.01 3.86
N PHE A 86 6.48 -31.24 4.94
CA PHE A 86 7.47 -31.15 6.03
C PHE A 86 7.32 -32.28 7.06
N GLY A 87 6.11 -32.78 7.28
CA GLY A 87 5.77 -33.76 8.32
C GLY A 87 6.10 -35.23 8.01
N ARG A 88 6.49 -35.58 6.77
CA ARG A 88 6.88 -36.97 6.41
C ARG A 88 8.38 -37.28 6.55
N GLY A 89 9.18 -36.36 7.08
CA GLY A 89 10.64 -36.53 7.19
C GLY A 89 11.22 -36.49 8.60
N TYR A 90 10.42 -36.24 9.66
CA TYR A 90 10.95 -36.12 11.03
C TYR A 90 10.70 -37.40 11.83
N GLY A 91 11.54 -38.39 11.54
CA GLY A 91 11.81 -39.49 12.46
C GLY A 91 12.43 -38.93 13.74
N SER A 92 11.89 -39.37 14.87
CA SER A 92 12.35 -39.12 16.23
C SER A 92 13.85 -39.36 16.39
N GLY A 93 14.64 -38.29 16.48
CA GLY A 93 16.05 -38.31 16.87
C GLY A 93 16.39 -36.97 17.52
N TYR A 94 16.35 -36.92 18.84
CA TYR A 94 16.83 -35.78 19.60
C TYR A 94 18.35 -35.80 19.56
N GLU A 95 18.96 -34.95 18.76
CA GLU A 95 20.39 -34.62 18.90
C GLU A 95 20.47 -33.09 19.04
N SER A 96 20.83 -32.66 20.25
CA SER A 96 20.96 -31.27 20.63
C SER A 96 22.20 -30.66 19.98
N ASP A 97 22.05 -30.14 18.77
CA ASP A 97 23.03 -29.23 18.19
C ASP A 97 22.42 -27.84 17.96
N SER A 98 23.01 -26.84 18.62
CA SER A 98 22.49 -25.47 18.82
C SER A 98 22.57 -24.58 17.57
N SER A 99 22.46 -25.17 16.39
CA SER A 99 22.47 -24.44 15.13
C SER A 99 21.08 -23.92 14.80
N ALA A 100 20.81 -22.67 15.17
CA ALA A 100 19.61 -21.91 14.81
C ALA A 100 19.28 -22.12 13.32
N PRO A 101 18.06 -22.61 12.97
CA PRO A 101 17.72 -22.88 11.58
C PRO A 101 17.72 -21.56 10.81
N LYS A 102 18.70 -21.43 9.90
CA LYS A 102 18.78 -20.32 8.94
C LYS A 102 17.43 -20.22 8.23
N ALA A 103 16.71 -19.12 8.46
CA ALA A 103 15.38 -18.89 7.91
C ALA A 103 15.43 -19.08 6.38
N LYS A 104 14.90 -20.21 5.90
CA LYS A 104 14.79 -20.47 4.45
C LYS A 104 13.88 -19.39 3.89
N THR A 105 14.43 -18.56 3.01
CA THR A 105 13.72 -17.52 2.28
C THR A 105 12.62 -18.18 1.44
N TYR A 106 11.37 -18.06 1.89
CA TYR A 106 10.22 -18.61 1.18
C TYR A 106 10.08 -17.93 -0.19
N LYS A 107 10.45 -18.65 -1.26
CA LYS A 107 10.21 -18.29 -2.67
C LYS A 107 8.70 -18.31 -2.93
N GLY A 108 8.02 -17.25 -2.50
CA GLY A 108 6.56 -17.16 -2.56
C GLY A 108 5.99 -16.01 -1.73
N ALA A 109 6.79 -15.39 -0.85
CA ALA A 109 6.43 -14.13 -0.21
C ALA A 109 6.27 -13.05 -1.30
N LYS A 110 5.04 -12.84 -1.74
CA LYS A 110 4.65 -11.77 -2.66
C LYS A 110 4.87 -10.45 -1.93
N ARG A 111 6.11 -9.98 -2.04
CA ARG A 111 6.70 -8.76 -1.53
C ARG A 111 6.90 -8.70 0.00
N PRO A 112 8.15 -8.60 0.47
CA PRO A 112 8.47 -8.44 1.90
C PRO A 112 8.22 -7.02 2.43
N ASP A 113 7.71 -6.11 1.59
CA ASP A 113 7.57 -4.67 1.86
C ASP A 113 6.23 -4.28 2.51
N GLY A 114 5.30 -5.24 2.68
CA GLY A 114 4.02 -4.98 3.34
C GLY A 114 4.19 -4.71 4.84
N LEU A 115 3.61 -3.60 5.33
CA LEU A 115 3.58 -3.30 6.76
C LEU A 115 2.52 -4.15 7.46
N SER A 116 2.95 -4.94 8.46
CA SER A 116 2.05 -5.64 9.39
C SER A 116 1.30 -4.65 10.29
N MET A 117 0.14 -5.06 10.80
CA MET A 117 -0.62 -4.29 11.79
C MET A 117 0.22 -4.00 13.05
N ASP A 118 1.05 -4.93 13.48
CA ASP A 118 1.91 -4.75 14.66
C ASP A 118 3.05 -3.76 14.42
N CYS A 119 3.57 -3.69 13.20
CA CYS A 119 4.52 -2.65 12.81
C CYS A 119 3.88 -1.25 12.87
N LEU A 120 2.66 -1.08 12.36
CA LEU A 120 1.94 0.19 12.45
C LEU A 120 1.71 0.62 13.90
N LYS A 121 1.29 -0.32 14.75
CA LYS A 121 1.11 -0.06 16.19
C LYS A 121 2.42 0.35 16.85
N SER A 122 3.52 -0.34 16.53
CA SER A 122 4.84 -0.04 17.08
C SER A 122 5.31 1.36 16.66
N GLU A 123 5.10 1.74 15.40
CA GLU A 123 5.42 3.08 14.90
C GLU A 123 4.57 4.16 15.58
N CYS A 124 3.27 3.91 15.80
CA CYS A 124 2.44 4.82 16.60
C CYS A 124 2.97 4.99 18.03
N ARG A 125 3.37 3.91 18.71
CA ARG A 125 3.97 3.99 20.06
C ARG A 125 5.28 4.78 20.05
N GLY A 126 6.13 4.54 19.06
CA GLY A 126 7.40 5.25 18.89
C GLY A 126 7.23 6.76 18.69
N LYS A 127 6.11 7.19 18.09
CA LYS A 127 5.73 8.60 17.92
C LYS A 127 4.88 9.15 19.08
N GLY A 128 4.63 8.38 20.14
CA GLY A 128 3.77 8.81 21.26
C GLY A 128 2.28 8.96 20.90
N LEU A 129 1.83 8.35 19.80
CA LEU A 129 0.45 8.41 19.34
C LEU A 129 -0.41 7.31 19.98
N VAL A 130 -1.71 7.57 20.11
CA VAL A 130 -2.67 6.56 20.60
C VAL A 130 -2.72 5.36 19.66
N VAL A 131 -2.54 4.17 20.24
CA VAL A 131 -2.49 2.89 19.51
C VAL A 131 -3.80 2.15 19.71
N GLY A 132 -4.76 2.40 18.82
CA GLY A 132 -6.08 1.78 18.85
C GLY A 132 -6.89 2.05 17.58
N GLY A 133 -7.91 1.22 17.34
CA GLY A 133 -8.78 1.33 16.17
C GLY A 133 -8.41 0.39 15.02
N LYS A 134 -8.97 0.69 13.84
CA LYS A 134 -8.73 -0.07 12.61
C LYS A 134 -7.38 0.33 12.00
N ARG A 135 -6.91 -0.43 11.01
CA ARG A 135 -5.69 -0.11 10.24
C ARG A 135 -5.73 1.33 9.68
N PHE A 136 -6.90 1.76 9.23
CA PHE A 136 -7.13 3.12 8.76
C PHE A 136 -6.76 4.18 9.81
N ASP A 137 -7.26 4.05 11.04
CA ASP A 137 -7.02 5.03 12.11
C ASP A 137 -5.53 5.16 12.44
N LEU A 138 -4.80 4.04 12.44
CA LEU A 138 -3.36 4.04 12.68
C LEU A 138 -2.60 4.76 11.56
N ILE A 139 -2.90 4.44 10.30
CA ILE A 139 -2.26 5.08 9.14
C ILE A 139 -2.57 6.58 9.11
N LEU A 140 -3.82 6.96 9.37
CA LEU A 140 -4.25 8.36 9.38
C LEU A 140 -3.44 9.18 10.41
N ARG A 141 -3.29 8.67 11.64
CA ARG A 141 -2.51 9.34 12.70
C ARG A 141 -1.03 9.43 12.33
N LEU A 142 -0.45 8.36 11.77
CA LEU A 142 0.94 8.35 11.33
C LEU A 142 1.18 9.42 10.25
N LEU A 143 0.31 9.50 9.24
CA LEU A 143 0.41 10.51 8.19
C LEU A 143 0.26 11.93 8.75
N GLN A 144 -0.72 12.16 9.62
CA GLN A 144 -0.91 13.46 10.27
C GLN A 144 0.34 13.90 11.03
N SER A 145 0.94 13.00 11.81
CA SER A 145 2.18 13.28 12.55
C SER A 145 3.37 13.62 11.64
N GLU A 146 3.47 12.99 10.47
CA GLU A 146 4.52 13.28 9.50
C GLU A 146 4.31 14.61 8.80
N THR A 147 3.06 14.95 8.50
CA THR A 147 2.76 16.26 7.92
C THR A 147 2.99 17.39 8.90
N SER A 148 2.62 17.23 10.18
CA SER A 148 2.90 18.25 11.20
C SER A 148 4.41 18.45 11.40
N ALA A 149 5.20 17.38 11.33
CA ALA A 149 6.67 17.48 11.41
C ALA A 149 7.28 18.22 10.23
N GLN A 150 6.74 18.05 9.01
CA GLN A 150 7.28 18.70 7.82
C GLN A 150 6.92 20.18 7.71
N THR A 151 5.76 20.59 8.22
CA THR A 151 5.32 21.99 8.07
C THR A 151 6.07 22.95 8.99
N GLY A 152 6.86 22.48 9.95
CA GLY A 152 7.73 23.34 10.79
C GLY A 152 7.01 24.41 11.60
N ILE A 153 5.68 24.45 11.55
CA ILE A 153 4.84 25.29 12.41
C ILE A 153 4.73 24.52 13.73
N GLN A 154 5.72 24.73 14.59
CA GLN A 154 5.50 24.54 16.02
C GLN A 154 4.34 25.47 16.43
N PRO A 155 3.42 24.99 17.29
CA PRO A 155 2.42 25.86 17.89
C PRO A 155 3.07 27.01 18.67
#